data_AF-A0A432KCR3-F1
#
_entry.id   AF-A0A432KCR3-F1
#
_cell.length_a   1.000
_cell.length_b   1.000
_cell.length_c   1.000
_cell.angle_alpha   90.00
_cell.angle_beta   90.00
_cell.angle_gamma   90.00
#
_symmetry.space_group_name_H-M   'P 1'
#
loop_
_entity.id
_entity.type
_entity.pdbx_description
1 polymer ?
#
loop_
_entity_poly.entity_id
_entity_poly.type
_entity_poly.pdbx_seq_one_letter_code
_entity_poly.pdbx_strand_id
1 'polypeptide(L)'
;LRDAIFSRQRYWGEPFPVYYKDGMPHVLSIKDLPLELPPVDKYLPTEKGEPPLARAKNWKTKEGYPLEVDTMPGFAGSSGYYLRYMDPKNQTQYFSPEAINYWQDVDLYIGGAEHATGHLIYSRFWNKFLYDLGMVVKEEPFKKLINQGMIQGRSNFVYRVKGTNKFVSFGLRKEYDVQRIHVDINIVDNDILDTEAFRKWQPEFKDAEFILEDGKYICGWEVEKMSKSLYNVQNPDELIEKYGADTLRLYEMFLGPIEQSKPWDTKGIEGVFRFIKKFWRLFHNAENELELSDAEPSKDELKVLHKTIKKLREDIERFSFNTGVSAFMICTNELSDLKCNKRAILEPLTVLIAPYAPHLAEELWSLLGHTDSVVDAKYPEYNEEYLKESNFSYPVSFNGKMRFKIDLPVDMGKEEVEKAVLAAEESQRWLEGKTVRKIIVVPKRIVNVVVG
;
A
#
# COMPACT_ATOMS: atom_id res chain seq x y z
N LEU A 1 -23.41 -22.12 -11.34
CA LEU A 1 -23.21 -20.94 -12.22
C LEU A 1 -24.49 -20.74 -13.02
N ARG A 2 -24.91 -19.50 -13.28
CA ARG A 2 -26.01 -19.17 -14.21
C ARG A 2 -25.39 -18.39 -15.37
N ASP A 3 -26.07 -18.35 -16.51
CA ASP A 3 -25.64 -17.51 -17.63
C ASP A 3 -25.59 -16.04 -17.21
N ALA A 4 -24.59 -15.33 -17.72
CA ALA A 4 -24.37 -13.94 -17.40
C ALA A 4 -25.43 -13.07 -18.11
N ILE A 5 -26.27 -12.39 -17.33
CA ILE A 5 -27.21 -11.40 -17.88
C ILE A 5 -26.40 -10.20 -18.38
N PHE A 6 -26.30 -10.10 -19.71
CA PHE A 6 -25.43 -9.14 -20.38
C PHE A 6 -26.14 -7.87 -20.86
N SER A 7 -27.45 -7.73 -20.67
CA SER A 7 -28.18 -6.52 -21.08
C SER A 7 -28.51 -5.61 -19.90
N ARG A 8 -28.52 -4.29 -20.13
CA ARG A 8 -28.87 -3.26 -19.14
C ARG A 8 -29.79 -2.23 -19.75
N GLN A 9 -30.91 -1.97 -19.06
CA GLN A 9 -31.84 -0.89 -19.38
C GLN A 9 -31.31 0.44 -18.82
N ARG A 10 -30.16 0.89 -19.32
CA ARG A 10 -29.43 2.09 -18.89
C ARG A 10 -28.92 2.83 -20.12
N TYR A 11 -28.65 4.13 -19.97
CA TYR A 11 -28.06 4.93 -21.05
C TYR A 11 -26.55 4.73 -21.16
N TRP A 12 -25.84 4.81 -20.04
CA TRP A 12 -24.37 4.85 -20.03
C TRP A 12 -23.77 3.44 -20.08
N GLY A 13 -23.63 2.92 -21.30
CA GLY A 13 -22.98 1.64 -21.61
C GLY A 13 -22.78 1.50 -23.12
N GLU A 14 -22.04 0.47 -23.53
CA GLU A 14 -21.78 0.20 -24.94
C GLU A 14 -23.06 -0.29 -25.64
N PRO A 15 -23.45 0.29 -26.79
CA PRO A 15 -24.58 -0.22 -27.57
C PRO A 15 -24.33 -1.64 -28.09
N PHE A 16 -25.35 -2.50 -28.03
CA PHE A 16 -25.28 -3.77 -28.74
C PHE A 16 -25.33 -3.53 -30.25
N PRO A 17 -24.43 -4.16 -31.03
CA PRO A 17 -24.47 -4.09 -32.49
C PRO A 17 -25.55 -5.01 -33.06
N VAL A 18 -26.78 -4.90 -32.56
CA VAL A 18 -27.94 -5.74 -32.88
C VAL A 18 -29.08 -4.87 -33.40
N TYR A 19 -29.73 -5.29 -34.47
CA TYR A 19 -30.95 -4.70 -35.00
C TYR A 19 -32.03 -5.76 -35.20
N TYR A 20 -33.30 -5.33 -35.29
CA TYR A 20 -34.44 -6.22 -35.43
C TYR A 20 -35.12 -6.05 -36.79
N LYS A 21 -35.15 -7.12 -37.58
CA LYS A 21 -35.88 -7.20 -38.85
C LYS A 21 -37.01 -8.19 -38.71
N ASP A 22 -38.24 -7.75 -38.94
CA ASP A 22 -39.46 -8.58 -38.80
C ASP A 22 -39.56 -9.28 -37.42
N GLY A 23 -39.06 -8.63 -36.37
CA GLY A 23 -39.00 -9.15 -35.00
C GLY A 23 -37.81 -10.08 -34.70
N MET A 24 -36.98 -10.41 -35.69
CA MET A 24 -35.81 -11.28 -35.53
C MET A 24 -34.52 -10.47 -35.32
N PRO A 25 -33.64 -10.87 -34.37
CA PRO A 25 -32.39 -10.17 -34.12
C PRO A 25 -31.34 -10.51 -35.18
N HIS A 26 -30.61 -9.50 -35.61
CA HIS A 26 -29.48 -9.59 -36.54
C HIS A 26 -28.32 -8.74 -36.04
N VAL A 27 -27.08 -9.19 -36.31
CA VAL A 27 -25.87 -8.43 -35.94
C VAL A 27 -25.45 -7.48 -37.06
N LEU A 28 -24.97 -6.30 -36.70
CA LEU A 28 -24.33 -5.37 -37.63
C LEU A 28 -23.06 -5.97 -38.22
N SER A 29 -22.73 -5.57 -39.45
CA SER A 29 -21.47 -5.97 -40.06
C SER A 29 -20.28 -5.28 -39.39
N ILE A 30 -19.10 -5.90 -39.39
CA ILE A 30 -17.88 -5.28 -38.82
C ILE A 30 -17.59 -3.91 -39.45
N LYS A 31 -17.96 -3.69 -40.71
CA LYS A 31 -17.75 -2.42 -41.43
C LYS A 31 -18.67 -1.29 -40.96
N ASP A 32 -19.77 -1.62 -40.29
CA ASP A 32 -20.70 -0.66 -39.73
C ASP A 32 -20.43 -0.39 -38.23
N LEU A 33 -19.34 -0.94 -37.69
CA LEU A 33 -18.86 -0.66 -36.34
C LEU A 33 -17.82 0.48 -36.34
N PRO A 34 -17.66 1.21 -35.21
CA PRO A 34 -18.43 1.09 -33.96
C PRO A 34 -19.84 1.67 -34.07
N LEU A 35 -20.79 1.08 -33.33
CA LEU A 35 -22.10 1.69 -33.10
C LEU A 35 -21.98 2.68 -31.95
N GLU A 36 -21.90 3.97 -32.26
CA GLU A 36 -21.70 5.03 -31.27
C GLU A 36 -22.97 5.28 -30.45
N LEU A 37 -22.79 5.53 -29.13
CA LEU A 37 -23.89 5.88 -28.24
C LEU A 37 -24.44 7.27 -28.60
N PRO A 38 -25.72 7.39 -28.99
CA PRO A 38 -26.30 8.65 -29.47
C PRO A 38 -26.75 9.53 -28.30
N PRO A 39 -26.82 10.86 -28.48
CA PRO A 39 -27.42 11.74 -27.49
C PRO A 39 -28.92 11.48 -27.35
N VAL A 40 -29.42 11.55 -26.11
CA VAL A 40 -30.85 11.47 -25.75
C VAL A 40 -31.30 12.72 -25.01
N ASP A 41 -32.59 12.99 -25.00
CA ASP A 41 -33.17 14.15 -24.31
C ASP A 41 -33.19 13.98 -22.78
N LYS A 42 -33.30 12.75 -22.28
CA LYS A 42 -33.33 12.40 -20.85
C LYS A 42 -32.67 11.03 -20.61
N TYR A 43 -32.03 10.87 -19.45
CA TYR A 43 -31.35 9.62 -19.06
C TYR A 43 -32.23 8.65 -18.24
N LEU A 44 -33.49 9.02 -18.01
CA LEU A 44 -34.48 8.18 -17.32
C LEU A 44 -35.25 7.33 -18.35
N PRO A 45 -35.86 6.21 -17.91
CA PRO A 45 -36.75 5.40 -18.77
C PRO A 45 -37.83 6.23 -19.47
N THR A 46 -38.36 5.72 -20.58
CA THR A 46 -39.50 6.35 -21.27
C THR A 46 -40.76 6.29 -20.40
N GLU A 47 -41.80 7.05 -20.75
CA GLU A 47 -43.09 6.99 -20.06
C GLU A 47 -43.73 5.59 -20.12
N LYS A 48 -43.35 4.79 -21.13
CA LYS A 48 -43.78 3.39 -21.31
C LYS A 48 -42.89 2.39 -20.56
N GLY A 49 -41.88 2.87 -19.84
CA GLY A 49 -40.93 2.03 -19.10
C GLY A 49 -39.80 1.46 -19.95
N GLU A 50 -39.59 1.94 -21.18
CA GLU A 50 -38.50 1.46 -22.05
C GLU A 50 -37.15 2.02 -21.61
N PRO A 51 -36.03 1.38 -22.00
CA PRO A 51 -34.69 1.86 -21.71
C PRO A 51 -34.46 3.31 -22.17
N PRO A 52 -33.58 4.08 -21.50
CA PRO A 52 -33.28 5.45 -21.89
C PRO A 52 -32.86 5.62 -23.36
N LEU A 53 -32.16 4.63 -23.93
CA LEU A 53 -31.70 4.68 -25.32
C LEU A 53 -32.85 4.64 -26.34
N ALA A 54 -34.04 4.15 -25.96
CA ALA A 54 -35.24 4.22 -26.80
C ALA A 54 -35.70 5.65 -27.09
N ARG A 55 -35.17 6.65 -26.36
CA ARG A 55 -35.40 8.08 -26.62
C ARG A 55 -34.59 8.62 -27.80
N ALA A 56 -33.59 7.88 -28.27
CA ALA A 56 -32.69 8.34 -29.32
C ALA A 56 -33.45 8.56 -30.65
N LYS A 57 -33.25 9.73 -31.25
CA LYS A 57 -33.87 10.06 -32.54
C LYS A 57 -33.15 9.29 -33.64
N ASN A 58 -33.93 8.70 -34.55
CA ASN A 58 -33.41 7.93 -35.69
C ASN A 58 -32.49 6.76 -35.28
N TRP A 59 -32.76 6.11 -34.14
CA TRP A 59 -32.01 4.92 -33.70
C TRP A 59 -32.42 3.67 -34.49
N LYS A 60 -31.91 3.58 -35.71
CA LYS A 60 -32.22 2.52 -36.69
C LYS A 60 -31.08 2.36 -37.68
N THR A 61 -31.02 1.22 -38.37
CA THR A 61 -30.05 0.98 -39.46
C THR A 61 -30.32 1.88 -40.67
N LYS A 62 -29.41 1.90 -41.66
CA LYS A 62 -29.57 2.64 -42.92
C LYS A 62 -30.82 2.22 -43.69
N GLU A 63 -31.20 0.95 -43.59
CA GLU A 63 -32.39 0.34 -44.20
C GLU A 63 -33.67 0.60 -43.39
N GLY A 64 -33.55 1.20 -42.21
CA GLY A 64 -34.67 1.62 -41.37
C GLY A 64 -35.09 0.63 -40.29
N TYR A 65 -34.33 -0.44 -40.04
CA TYR A 65 -34.64 -1.42 -39.00
C TYR A 65 -34.27 -0.89 -37.59
N PRO A 66 -35.12 -1.07 -36.56
CA PRO A 66 -34.82 -0.60 -35.21
C PRO A 66 -33.58 -1.30 -34.62
N LEU A 67 -32.73 -0.52 -33.93
CA LEU A 67 -31.57 -1.01 -33.20
C LEU A 67 -31.93 -1.39 -31.75
N GLU A 68 -31.15 -2.29 -31.15
CA GLU A 68 -31.25 -2.63 -29.72
C GLU A 68 -31.14 -1.38 -28.84
N VAL A 69 -31.98 -1.32 -27.80
CA VAL A 69 -32.10 -0.19 -26.87
C VAL A 69 -31.57 -0.51 -25.48
N ASP A 70 -31.22 -1.77 -25.21
CA ASP A 70 -30.37 -2.12 -24.07
C ASP A 70 -28.90 -1.80 -24.38
N THR A 71 -28.12 -1.58 -23.33
CA THR A 71 -26.65 -1.45 -23.40
C THR A 71 -25.96 -2.60 -22.69
N MET A 72 -24.69 -2.80 -23.00
CA MET A 72 -23.85 -3.74 -22.26
C MET A 72 -23.57 -3.22 -20.83
N PRO A 73 -23.31 -4.10 -19.85
CA PRO A 73 -22.91 -3.75 -18.50
C PRO A 73 -21.46 -3.31 -18.45
N GLY A 74 -21.07 -2.51 -17.46
CA GLY A 74 -19.68 -2.08 -17.30
C GLY A 74 -18.65 -3.20 -17.16
N PHE A 75 -19.05 -4.42 -16.80
CA PHE A 75 -18.14 -5.57 -16.81
C PHE A 75 -17.79 -6.07 -18.22
N ALA A 76 -18.51 -5.65 -19.28
CA ALA A 76 -18.18 -5.99 -20.66
C ALA A 76 -16.77 -5.47 -21.02
N GLY A 77 -16.52 -4.18 -20.82
CA GLY A 77 -15.19 -3.60 -21.00
C GLY A 77 -14.17 -4.12 -19.97
N SER A 78 -14.56 -4.18 -18.68
CA SER A 78 -13.64 -4.58 -17.63
C SER A 78 -13.23 -6.06 -17.70
N SER A 79 -13.88 -6.90 -18.49
CA SER A 79 -13.48 -8.31 -18.63
C SER A 79 -12.22 -8.49 -19.47
N GLY A 80 -11.96 -7.59 -20.42
CA GLY A 80 -10.86 -7.74 -21.38
C GLY A 80 -9.86 -6.57 -21.46
N TYR A 81 -10.03 -5.52 -20.63
CA TYR A 81 -9.21 -4.30 -20.70
C TYR A 81 -7.69 -4.54 -20.64
N TYR A 82 -7.23 -5.54 -19.86
CA TYR A 82 -5.80 -5.86 -19.73
C TYR A 82 -5.18 -6.32 -21.06
N LEU A 83 -5.96 -6.98 -21.93
CA LEU A 83 -5.53 -7.33 -23.29
C LEU A 83 -5.43 -6.08 -24.16
N ARG A 84 -6.35 -5.13 -24.01
CA ARG A 84 -6.31 -3.89 -24.78
C ARG A 84 -5.12 -3.02 -24.41
N TYR A 85 -4.63 -3.06 -23.16
CA TYR A 85 -3.40 -2.37 -22.77
C TYR A 85 -2.14 -2.87 -23.49
N MET A 86 -2.15 -4.11 -24.01
CA MET A 86 -1.02 -4.65 -24.78
C MET A 86 -0.85 -3.93 -26.12
N ASP A 87 -1.94 -3.42 -26.70
CA ASP A 87 -1.96 -2.74 -27.99
C ASP A 87 -3.08 -1.67 -28.10
N PRO A 88 -3.02 -0.60 -27.29
CA PRO A 88 -4.15 0.30 -27.07
C PRO A 88 -4.44 1.22 -28.26
N LYS A 89 -3.47 1.39 -29.17
CA LYS A 89 -3.56 2.30 -30.32
C LYS A 89 -4.02 1.61 -31.60
N ASN A 90 -4.17 0.29 -31.59
CA ASN A 90 -4.57 -0.49 -32.76
C ASN A 90 -6.03 -0.19 -33.16
N GLN A 91 -6.21 0.38 -34.34
CA GLN A 91 -7.53 0.81 -34.83
C GLN A 91 -8.27 -0.26 -35.64
N THR A 92 -7.61 -1.39 -35.96
CA THR A 92 -8.14 -2.39 -36.89
C THR A 92 -8.41 -3.74 -36.23
N GLN A 93 -7.77 -4.02 -35.10
CA GLN A 93 -7.89 -5.27 -34.35
C GLN A 93 -8.00 -4.98 -32.85
N TYR A 94 -8.42 -6.00 -32.10
CA TYR A 94 -8.48 -5.88 -30.65
C TYR A 94 -7.08 -5.72 -30.03
N PHE A 95 -6.11 -6.48 -30.53
CA PHE A 95 -4.65 -6.37 -30.31
C PHE A 95 -3.92 -7.16 -31.41
N SER A 96 -2.66 -6.84 -31.70
CA SER A 96 -1.88 -7.55 -32.72
C SER A 96 -1.32 -8.91 -32.23
N PRO A 97 -1.02 -9.85 -33.14
CA PRO A 97 -0.30 -11.09 -32.81
C PRO A 97 1.05 -10.83 -32.12
N GLU A 98 1.78 -9.79 -32.53
CA GLU A 98 3.07 -9.44 -31.93
C GLU A 98 2.91 -9.02 -30.47
N ALA A 99 1.91 -8.18 -30.18
CA ALA A 99 1.65 -7.68 -28.84
C ALA A 99 1.26 -8.81 -27.88
N ILE A 100 0.35 -9.71 -28.30
CA ILE A 100 -0.10 -10.81 -27.45
C ILE A 100 0.98 -11.88 -27.25
N ASN A 101 1.86 -12.11 -28.23
CA ASN A 101 2.99 -13.04 -28.06
C ASN A 101 4.09 -12.46 -27.16
N TYR A 102 4.27 -11.13 -27.16
CA TYR A 102 5.21 -10.44 -26.28
C TYR A 102 4.72 -10.41 -24.83
N TRP A 103 3.52 -9.87 -24.59
CA TRP A 103 2.99 -9.69 -23.23
C TRP A 103 2.43 -10.97 -22.63
N GLN A 104 1.79 -11.82 -23.45
CA GLN A 104 1.14 -13.08 -23.06
C GLN A 104 -0.01 -12.90 -22.07
N ASP A 105 0.31 -12.74 -20.79
CA ASP A 105 -0.57 -12.72 -19.63
C ASP A 105 -0.01 -11.77 -18.56
N VAL A 106 -0.83 -11.39 -17.60
CA VAL A 106 -0.39 -10.48 -16.53
C VAL A 106 0.38 -11.27 -15.47
N ASP A 107 1.64 -10.92 -15.21
CA ASP A 107 2.47 -11.58 -14.20
C ASP A 107 1.91 -11.42 -12.78
N LEU A 108 1.46 -10.21 -12.44
CA LEU A 108 0.90 -9.89 -11.14
C LEU A 108 -0.32 -8.98 -11.29
N TYR A 109 -1.47 -9.47 -10.83
CA TYR A 109 -2.69 -8.72 -10.70
C TYR A 109 -2.96 -8.38 -9.23
N ILE A 110 -3.12 -7.09 -8.91
CA ILE A 110 -3.46 -6.62 -7.56
C ILE A 110 -4.86 -6.02 -7.61
N GLY A 111 -5.79 -6.57 -6.83
CA GLY A 111 -7.18 -6.08 -6.80
C GLY A 111 -7.95 -6.61 -5.60
N GLY A 112 -8.90 -5.83 -5.08
CA GLY A 112 -9.58 -6.18 -3.83
C GLY A 112 -10.39 -7.47 -3.92
N ALA A 113 -10.55 -8.15 -2.78
CA ALA A 113 -11.26 -9.43 -2.69
C ALA A 113 -12.75 -9.34 -3.11
N GLU A 114 -13.33 -8.14 -3.11
CA GLU A 114 -14.68 -7.87 -3.59
C GLU A 114 -14.90 -8.24 -5.06
N HIS A 115 -13.83 -8.38 -5.84
CA HIS A 115 -13.89 -8.73 -7.26
C HIS A 115 -13.84 -10.24 -7.55
N ALA A 116 -13.68 -11.09 -6.52
CA ALA A 116 -13.51 -12.53 -6.66
C ALA A 116 -14.66 -13.23 -7.38
N THR A 117 -15.92 -12.85 -7.11
CA THR A 117 -17.11 -13.51 -7.67
C THR A 117 -17.73 -12.76 -8.87
N GLY A 118 -17.12 -11.64 -9.27
CA GLY A 118 -17.58 -10.82 -10.39
C GLY A 118 -16.50 -10.71 -11.46
N HIS A 119 -15.80 -9.57 -11.46
CA HIS A 119 -14.81 -9.22 -12.47
C HIS A 119 -13.80 -10.34 -12.76
N LEU A 120 -13.22 -10.98 -11.73
CA LEU A 120 -12.20 -12.02 -11.94
C LEU A 120 -12.76 -13.28 -12.64
N ILE A 121 -14.03 -13.63 -12.41
CA ILE A 121 -14.68 -14.73 -13.14
C ILE A 121 -14.90 -14.32 -14.60
N TYR A 122 -15.41 -13.10 -14.83
CA TYR A 122 -15.69 -12.64 -16.19
C TYR A 122 -14.43 -12.46 -17.02
N SER A 123 -13.32 -11.98 -16.44
CA SER A 123 -12.04 -11.90 -17.13
C SER A 123 -11.49 -13.27 -17.51
N ARG A 124 -11.58 -14.26 -16.62
CA ARG A 124 -11.19 -15.64 -16.96
C ARG A 124 -12.05 -16.23 -18.06
N PHE A 125 -13.37 -16.05 -17.97
CA PHE A 125 -14.30 -16.49 -19.02
C PHE A 125 -13.96 -15.84 -20.37
N TRP A 126 -13.78 -14.51 -20.39
CA TRP A 126 -13.46 -13.77 -21.61
C TRP A 126 -12.12 -14.20 -22.20
N ASN A 127 -11.10 -14.41 -21.36
CA ASN A 127 -9.80 -14.90 -21.81
C ASN A 127 -9.92 -16.29 -22.46
N LYS A 128 -10.62 -17.22 -21.81
CA LYS A 128 -10.81 -18.59 -22.33
C LYS A 128 -11.58 -18.60 -23.65
N PHE A 129 -12.62 -17.77 -23.75
CA PHE A 129 -13.34 -17.58 -25.01
C PHE A 129 -12.41 -17.12 -26.14
N LEU A 130 -11.54 -16.14 -25.87
CA LEU A 130 -10.55 -15.68 -26.86
C LEU A 130 -9.43 -16.71 -27.13
N TYR A 131 -9.12 -17.56 -26.15
CA TYR A 131 -8.13 -18.63 -26.29
C TYR A 131 -8.66 -19.72 -27.22
N ASP A 132 -9.93 -20.10 -27.07
CA ASP A 132 -10.61 -21.05 -27.95
C ASP A 132 -10.71 -20.53 -29.39
N LEU A 133 -10.78 -19.20 -29.58
CA LEU A 133 -10.70 -18.53 -30.89
C LEU A 133 -9.27 -18.42 -31.45
N GLY A 134 -8.25 -18.82 -30.68
CA GLY A 134 -6.83 -18.70 -31.06
C GLY A 134 -6.30 -17.27 -31.06
N MET A 135 -7.00 -16.33 -30.40
CA MET A 135 -6.59 -14.92 -30.35
C MET A 135 -5.59 -14.65 -29.23
N VAL A 136 -5.75 -15.27 -28.06
CA VAL A 136 -4.78 -15.18 -26.95
C VAL A 136 -3.94 -16.46 -26.85
N VAL A 137 -2.72 -16.32 -26.31
CA VAL A 137 -1.73 -17.41 -26.28
C VAL A 137 -1.63 -18.13 -24.93
N LYS A 138 -2.37 -17.64 -23.91
CA LYS A 138 -2.45 -18.23 -22.57
C LYS A 138 -3.90 -18.48 -22.20
N GLU A 139 -4.15 -19.62 -21.57
CA GLU A 139 -5.49 -20.06 -21.17
C GLU A 139 -6.05 -19.28 -19.95
N GLU A 140 -5.16 -18.76 -19.10
CA GLU A 140 -5.49 -17.94 -17.93
C GLU A 140 -4.87 -16.54 -18.07
N PRO A 141 -5.57 -15.47 -17.64
CA PRO A 141 -5.12 -14.10 -17.85
C PRO A 141 -4.11 -13.57 -16.83
N PHE A 142 -4.03 -14.18 -15.64
CA PHE A 142 -3.25 -13.68 -14.51
C PHE A 142 -2.42 -14.83 -13.89
N LYS A 143 -1.08 -14.71 -13.85
CA LYS A 143 -0.19 -15.71 -13.24
C LYS A 143 -0.27 -15.70 -11.72
N LYS A 144 -0.27 -14.51 -11.14
CA LYS A 144 -0.39 -14.28 -9.70
C LYS A 144 -1.45 -13.23 -9.42
N LEU A 145 -2.30 -13.53 -8.44
CA LEU A 145 -3.31 -12.61 -7.92
C LEU A 145 -3.00 -12.32 -6.46
N ILE A 146 -2.98 -11.04 -6.08
CA ILE A 146 -2.92 -10.60 -4.68
C ILE A 146 -4.17 -9.77 -4.41
N ASN A 147 -4.91 -10.15 -3.37
CA ASN A 147 -6.01 -9.35 -2.88
C ASN A 147 -5.53 -8.42 -1.79
N GLN A 148 -5.38 -7.13 -2.11
CA GLN A 148 -5.04 -6.15 -1.08
C GLN A 148 -6.19 -6.02 -0.07
N GLY A 149 -5.83 -5.84 1.19
CA GLY A 149 -6.81 -5.54 2.23
C GLY A 149 -7.29 -4.10 2.15
N MET A 150 -8.44 -3.83 2.75
CA MET A 150 -9.04 -2.51 2.74
C MET A 150 -8.34 -1.56 3.72
N ILE A 151 -8.16 -0.31 3.32
CA ILE A 151 -7.85 0.78 4.25
C ILE A 151 -9.16 1.24 4.89
N GLN A 152 -9.23 1.15 6.21
CA GLN A 152 -10.38 1.54 7.02
C GLN A 152 -10.19 2.93 7.61
N GLY A 153 -11.27 3.67 7.81
CA GLY A 153 -11.24 4.98 8.44
C GLY A 153 -11.51 4.89 9.93
N ARG A 154 -10.92 5.79 10.70
CA ARG A 154 -11.38 6.05 12.06
C ARG A 154 -12.57 6.99 11.98
N SER A 155 -13.74 6.55 12.42
CA SER A 155 -14.89 7.44 12.60
C SER A 155 -14.84 8.05 14.00
N ASN A 156 -15.18 9.32 14.11
CA ASN A 156 -15.34 9.98 15.40
C ASN A 156 -16.82 10.29 15.67
N PHE A 157 -17.17 10.33 16.96
CA PHE A 157 -18.54 10.51 17.40
C PHE A 157 -18.69 11.60 18.45
N VAL A 158 -19.75 12.39 18.30
CA VAL A 158 -20.30 13.26 19.34
C VAL A 158 -21.60 12.68 19.89
N TYR A 159 -21.96 13.05 21.12
CA TYR A 159 -23.11 12.48 21.84
C TYR A 159 -24.07 13.60 22.21
N ARG A 160 -25.15 13.70 21.45
CA ARG A 160 -26.19 14.71 21.64
C ARG A 160 -27.20 14.23 22.67
N VAL A 161 -27.49 15.00 23.72
CA VAL A 161 -28.60 14.67 24.64
C VAL A 161 -29.91 14.79 23.87
N LYS A 162 -30.72 13.73 23.87
CA LYS A 162 -31.93 13.65 23.04
C LYS A 162 -32.87 14.82 23.30
N GLY A 163 -33.38 15.41 22.23
CA GLY A 163 -34.30 16.55 22.29
C GLY A 163 -33.64 17.91 22.60
N THR A 164 -32.31 18.01 22.67
CA THR A 164 -31.59 19.27 22.96
C THR A 164 -30.52 19.56 21.90
N ASN A 165 -29.83 20.70 21.97
CA ASN A 165 -28.58 20.95 21.22
C ASN A 165 -27.34 20.88 22.12
N LYS A 166 -27.42 20.06 23.17
CA LYS A 166 -26.35 19.86 24.15
C LYS A 166 -25.62 18.56 23.85
N PHE A 167 -24.30 18.64 23.82
CA PHE A 167 -23.40 17.53 23.54
C PHE A 167 -22.60 17.19 24.79
N VAL A 168 -22.39 15.90 25.03
CA VAL A 168 -21.71 15.40 26.23
C VAL A 168 -20.47 14.62 25.83
N SER A 169 -19.34 14.98 26.44
CA SER A 169 -18.06 14.30 26.24
C SER A 169 -18.15 12.79 26.52
N PHE A 170 -17.33 11.99 25.82
CA PHE A 170 -17.45 10.54 25.76
C PHE A 170 -17.51 9.86 27.14
N GLY A 171 -16.65 10.21 28.10
CA GLY A 171 -16.62 9.59 29.42
C GLY A 171 -17.88 9.83 30.25
N LEU A 172 -18.53 10.99 30.05
CA LEU A 172 -19.74 11.41 30.77
C LEU A 172 -21.03 10.91 30.13
N ARG A 173 -20.98 10.39 28.89
CA ARG A 173 -22.17 10.04 28.09
C ARG A 173 -23.15 9.08 28.76
N LYS A 174 -22.67 8.23 29.69
CA LYS A 174 -23.50 7.22 30.38
C LYS A 174 -24.49 7.83 31.38
N GLU A 175 -24.27 9.08 31.78
CA GLU A 175 -25.13 9.81 32.72
C GLU A 175 -26.33 10.48 32.02
N TYR A 176 -26.40 10.41 30.69
CA TYR A 176 -27.38 11.11 29.87
C TYR A 176 -28.03 10.15 28.87
N ASP A 177 -29.27 10.42 28.48
CA ASP A 177 -29.89 9.75 27.33
C ASP A 177 -29.43 10.44 26.03
N VAL A 178 -28.46 9.83 25.35
CA VAL A 178 -27.76 10.43 24.21
C VAL A 178 -28.04 9.72 22.88
N GLN A 179 -27.96 10.48 21.79
CA GLN A 179 -27.85 10.00 20.43
C GLN A 179 -26.40 10.16 19.95
N ARG A 180 -25.85 9.08 19.39
CA ARG A 180 -24.53 9.07 18.75
C ARG A 180 -24.63 9.69 17.35
N ILE A 181 -23.74 10.61 17.01
CA ILE A 181 -23.68 11.28 15.71
C ILE A 181 -22.24 11.24 15.20
N HIS A 182 -22.05 10.83 13.95
CA HIS A 182 -20.75 10.91 13.28
C HIS A 182 -20.33 12.37 13.09
N VAL A 183 -19.07 12.66 13.35
CA VAL A 183 -18.48 13.99 13.17
C VAL A 183 -17.33 13.92 12.18
N ASP A 184 -17.13 15.00 11.43
CA ASP A 184 -16.01 15.13 10.50
C ASP A 184 -14.67 14.97 11.23
N ILE A 185 -13.86 14.03 10.74
CA ILE A 185 -12.54 13.73 11.30
C ILE A 185 -11.59 14.93 11.22
N ASN A 186 -11.81 15.87 10.30
CA ASN A 186 -10.96 17.06 10.14
C ASN A 186 -11.15 18.10 11.25
N ILE A 187 -12.22 17.99 12.04
CA ILE A 187 -12.47 18.88 13.20
C ILE A 187 -12.22 18.16 14.53
N VAL A 188 -11.51 17.02 14.50
CA VAL A 188 -11.10 16.25 15.68
C VAL A 188 -9.61 16.01 15.65
N ASP A 189 -8.89 16.46 16.68
CA ASP A 189 -7.47 16.15 16.86
C ASP A 189 -7.25 15.38 18.16
N ASN A 190 -6.55 14.23 18.08
CA ASN A 190 -6.28 13.38 19.25
C ASN A 190 -7.51 13.10 20.12
N ASP A 191 -8.64 12.79 19.48
CA ASP A 191 -9.96 12.57 20.09
C ASP A 191 -10.60 13.81 20.72
N ILE A 192 -9.99 14.97 20.58
CA ILE A 192 -10.51 16.24 21.08
C ILE A 192 -11.24 16.94 19.93
N LEU A 193 -12.52 17.24 20.14
CA LEU A 193 -13.32 18.00 19.19
C LEU A 193 -12.94 19.47 19.22
N ASP A 194 -12.73 20.07 18.05
CA ASP A 194 -12.78 21.52 17.89
C ASP A 194 -14.25 21.97 17.96
N THR A 195 -14.65 22.42 19.15
CA THR A 195 -16.03 22.84 19.42
C THR A 195 -16.45 24.08 18.63
N GLU A 196 -15.52 24.95 18.21
CA GLU A 196 -15.85 26.12 17.40
C GLU A 196 -16.04 25.74 15.94
N ALA A 197 -15.17 24.88 15.41
CA ALA A 197 -15.32 24.33 14.08
C ALA A 197 -16.61 23.50 13.98
N PHE A 198 -16.96 22.73 15.02
CA PHE A 198 -18.21 21.97 15.08
C PHE A 198 -19.45 22.86 14.96
N ARG A 199 -19.49 24.01 15.66
CA ARG A 199 -20.60 24.98 15.54
C ARG A 199 -20.73 25.58 14.14
N LYS A 200 -19.61 25.69 13.41
CA LYS A 200 -19.56 26.23 12.04
C LYS A 200 -19.82 25.15 10.98
N TRP A 201 -19.76 23.87 11.36
CA TRP A 201 -19.78 22.75 10.42
C TRP A 201 -21.15 22.57 9.75
N GLN A 202 -22.24 22.58 10.52
CA GLN A 202 -23.60 22.48 9.99
C GLN A 202 -24.55 23.47 10.67
N PRO A 203 -25.54 24.01 9.94
CA PRO A 203 -26.47 25.00 10.49
C PRO A 203 -27.19 24.56 11.78
N GLU A 204 -27.49 23.27 11.91
CA GLU A 204 -28.18 22.74 13.11
C GLU A 204 -27.31 22.76 14.38
N PHE A 205 -25.98 22.86 14.26
CA PHE A 205 -25.04 22.85 15.38
C PHE A 205 -24.58 24.25 15.80
N LYS A 206 -25.07 25.31 15.17
CA LYS A 206 -24.64 26.70 15.41
C LYS A 206 -24.63 27.08 16.89
N ASP A 207 -25.69 26.73 17.61
CA ASP A 207 -25.89 27.05 19.03
C ASP A 207 -25.59 25.85 19.94
N ALA A 208 -24.67 24.96 19.53
CA ALA A 208 -24.32 23.78 20.31
C ALA A 208 -23.68 24.13 21.66
N GLU A 209 -24.19 23.52 22.73
CA GLU A 209 -23.62 23.56 24.08
C GLU A 209 -22.83 22.28 24.35
N PHE A 210 -21.74 22.38 25.10
CA PHE A 210 -20.85 21.24 25.36
C PHE A 210 -20.67 21.01 26.86
N ILE A 211 -20.85 19.77 27.30
CA ILE A 211 -20.45 19.28 28.62
C ILE A 211 -19.10 18.59 28.44
N LEU A 212 -18.08 19.14 29.09
CA LEU A 212 -16.66 18.84 28.86
C LEU A 212 -16.09 17.94 29.97
N GLU A 213 -15.04 17.18 29.64
CA GLU A 213 -14.15 16.48 30.57
C GLU A 213 -12.84 17.29 30.67
N ASP A 214 -12.51 17.78 31.87
CA ASP A 214 -11.29 18.58 32.11
C ASP A 214 -11.10 19.75 31.12
N GLY A 215 -12.19 20.42 30.78
CA GLY A 215 -12.20 21.55 29.83
C GLY A 215 -12.09 21.17 28.35
N LYS A 216 -12.17 19.88 28.01
CA LYS A 216 -12.11 19.37 26.64
C LYS A 216 -13.34 18.52 26.30
N TYR A 217 -13.72 18.53 25.04
CA TYR A 217 -14.73 17.58 24.55
C TYR A 217 -14.02 16.39 23.94
N ILE A 218 -14.13 15.23 24.58
CA ILE A 218 -13.56 13.97 24.10
C ILE A 218 -14.60 13.23 23.25
N CYS A 219 -14.25 12.94 22.01
CA CYS A 219 -15.04 12.15 21.07
C CYS A 219 -14.96 10.65 21.38
N GLY A 220 -16.02 9.93 21.04
CA GLY A 220 -15.90 8.48 20.85
C GLY A 220 -15.29 8.19 19.48
N TRP A 221 -14.84 6.95 19.28
CA TRP A 221 -14.37 6.51 17.97
C TRP A 221 -14.56 5.01 17.74
N GLU A 222 -14.68 4.63 16.46
CA GLU A 222 -14.71 3.24 15.98
C GLU A 222 -13.94 3.16 14.66
N VAL A 223 -13.46 1.97 14.29
CA VAL A 223 -12.88 1.72 12.97
C VAL A 223 -13.98 1.24 12.04
N GLU A 224 -14.23 1.98 10.96
CA GLU A 224 -15.28 1.69 9.99
C GLU A 224 -14.73 1.73 8.56
N LYS A 225 -15.50 1.22 7.59
CA LYS A 225 -15.19 1.45 6.18
C LYS A 225 -15.27 2.95 5.88
N MET A 226 -14.30 3.51 5.16
CA MET A 226 -14.36 4.91 4.75
C MET A 226 -15.59 5.18 3.87
N SER A 227 -16.37 6.21 4.19
CA SER A 227 -17.48 6.66 3.37
C SER A 227 -17.82 8.13 3.64
N LYS A 228 -18.31 8.82 2.59
CA LYS A 228 -18.72 10.22 2.71
C LYS A 228 -19.84 10.43 3.73
N SER A 229 -20.71 9.44 3.94
CA SER A 229 -21.82 9.53 4.89
C SER A 229 -21.40 9.41 6.35
N LEU A 230 -20.20 8.85 6.62
CA LEU A 230 -19.65 8.69 7.96
C LEU A 230 -18.65 9.80 8.32
N TYR A 231 -18.37 10.71 7.39
CA TYR A 231 -17.39 11.81 7.53
C TYR A 231 -15.99 11.36 7.96
N ASN A 232 -15.60 10.15 7.56
CA ASN A 232 -14.33 9.50 7.93
C ASN A 232 -13.42 9.24 6.72
N VAL A 233 -13.68 9.90 5.60
CA VAL A 233 -12.87 9.79 4.38
C VAL A 233 -11.65 10.67 4.54
N GLN A 234 -10.47 10.06 4.40
CA GLN A 234 -9.24 10.82 4.24
C GLN A 234 -9.04 11.18 2.78
N ASN A 235 -8.79 12.45 2.50
CA ASN A 235 -8.52 12.93 1.15
C ASN A 235 -7.02 12.83 0.85
N PRO A 236 -6.60 12.00 -0.13
CA PRO A 236 -5.18 11.88 -0.50
C PRO A 236 -4.54 13.22 -0.87
N ASP A 237 -5.28 14.12 -1.54
CA ASP A 237 -4.74 15.40 -2.00
C ASP A 237 -4.31 16.29 -0.81
N GLU A 238 -5.11 16.32 0.26
CA GLU A 238 -4.79 17.08 1.48
C GLU A 238 -3.58 16.51 2.22
N LEU A 239 -3.42 15.19 2.21
CA LEU A 239 -2.26 14.50 2.79
C LEU A 239 -1.00 14.75 1.96
N ILE A 240 -1.12 14.75 0.63
CA ILE A 240 -0.01 15.04 -0.29
C ILE A 240 0.43 16.49 -0.15
N GLU A 241 -0.49 17.44 -0.06
CA GLU A 241 -0.15 18.86 0.15
C GLU A 241 0.61 19.05 1.48
N LYS A 242 0.18 18.35 2.53
CA LYS A 242 0.77 18.49 3.88
C LYS A 242 2.11 17.76 4.05
N TYR A 243 2.25 16.55 3.48
CA TYR A 243 3.37 15.64 3.77
C TYR A 243 4.18 15.23 2.53
N GLY A 244 3.69 15.51 1.32
CA GLY A 244 4.28 15.07 0.06
C GLY A 244 3.83 13.66 -0.37
N ALA A 245 3.85 13.42 -1.69
CA ALA A 245 3.41 12.16 -2.28
C ALA A 245 4.23 10.94 -1.82
N ASP A 246 5.54 11.09 -1.67
CA ASP A 246 6.42 10.00 -1.22
C ASP A 246 6.13 9.58 0.22
N THR A 247 5.78 10.54 1.09
CA THR A 247 5.36 10.21 2.45
C THR A 247 4.10 9.37 2.44
N LEU A 248 3.09 9.75 1.64
CA LEU A 248 1.85 9.00 1.52
C LEU A 248 2.12 7.57 1.00
N ARG A 249 2.88 7.44 -0.09
CA ARG A 249 3.25 6.14 -0.68
C ARG A 249 3.96 5.23 0.32
N LEU A 250 5.01 5.74 0.97
CA LEU A 250 5.76 4.98 1.98
C LEU A 250 4.86 4.60 3.16
N TYR A 251 3.97 5.48 3.58
CA TYR A 251 3.04 5.21 4.68
C TYR A 251 2.04 4.09 4.33
N GLU A 252 1.43 4.13 3.16
CA GLU A 252 0.53 3.06 2.70
C GLU A 252 1.24 1.70 2.63
N MET A 253 2.49 1.68 2.18
CA MET A 253 3.30 0.46 2.17
C MET A 253 3.71 0.01 3.58
N PHE A 254 3.88 0.93 4.53
CA PHE A 254 4.31 0.66 5.90
C PHE A 254 3.20 0.15 6.82
N LEU A 255 1.93 0.47 6.53
CA LEU A 255 0.76 0.14 7.37
C LEU A 255 0.66 -1.33 7.78
N GLY A 256 1.18 -2.25 6.97
CA GLY A 256 1.21 -3.68 7.26
C GLY A 256 1.23 -4.53 6.00
N PRO A 257 1.18 -5.86 6.13
CA PRO A 257 1.19 -6.78 4.99
C PRO A 257 0.08 -6.46 3.99
N ILE A 258 0.38 -6.37 2.69
CA ILE A 258 -0.54 -5.84 1.66
C ILE A 258 -1.94 -6.46 1.69
N GLU A 259 -2.05 -7.76 1.99
CA GLU A 259 -3.30 -8.53 1.99
C GLU A 259 -4.24 -8.24 3.18
N GLN A 260 -3.72 -7.68 4.27
CA GLN A 260 -4.51 -7.42 5.46
C GLN A 260 -5.23 -6.09 5.38
N SER A 261 -6.45 -6.01 5.94
CA SER A 261 -7.12 -4.71 6.10
C SER A 261 -6.48 -3.97 7.28
N LYS A 262 -6.32 -2.65 7.16
CA LYS A 262 -5.69 -1.83 8.22
C LYS A 262 -6.50 -0.56 8.48
N PRO A 263 -6.62 -0.11 9.73
CA PRO A 263 -7.10 1.24 10.00
C PRO A 263 -6.07 2.27 9.54
N TRP A 264 -6.56 3.39 9.02
CA TRP A 264 -5.78 4.59 8.81
C TRP A 264 -5.43 5.22 10.15
N ASP A 265 -4.14 5.50 10.37
CA ASP A 265 -3.61 6.14 11.58
C ASP A 265 -2.84 7.41 11.24
N THR A 266 -3.44 8.57 11.53
CA THR A 266 -2.81 9.88 11.27
C THR A 266 -1.50 10.09 12.02
N LYS A 267 -1.19 9.33 13.07
CA LYS A 267 0.12 9.41 13.75
C LYS A 267 1.21 8.67 12.98
N GLY A 268 0.85 7.60 12.28
CA GLY A 268 1.79 6.79 11.51
C GLY A 268 2.45 7.58 10.37
N ILE A 269 1.68 8.41 9.64
CA ILE A 269 2.19 9.18 8.51
C ILE A 269 3.25 10.22 8.94
N GLU A 270 3.12 10.82 10.13
CA GLU A 270 4.12 11.74 10.67
C GLU A 270 5.45 11.04 10.99
N GLY A 271 5.40 9.77 11.39
CA GLY A 271 6.59 8.93 11.56
C GLY A 271 7.35 8.76 10.24
N VAL A 272 6.62 8.48 9.16
CA VAL A 272 7.19 8.34 7.81
C VAL A 272 7.74 9.66 7.29
N PHE A 273 7.04 10.77 7.51
CA PHE A 273 7.51 12.10 7.13
C PHE A 273 8.85 12.45 7.80
N ARG A 274 8.98 12.15 9.10
CA ARG A 274 10.24 12.32 9.84
C ARG A 274 11.34 11.39 9.32
N PHE A 275 11.00 10.17 8.93
CA PHE A 275 11.95 9.25 8.30
C PHE A 275 12.50 9.82 6.99
N ILE A 276 11.66 10.35 6.09
CA ILE A 276 12.13 10.96 4.83
C ILE A 276 13.10 12.11 5.11
N LYS A 277 12.79 12.98 6.07
CA LYS A 277 13.72 14.05 6.49
C LYS A 277 15.06 13.52 7.02
N LYS A 278 15.05 12.40 7.74
CA LYS A 278 16.29 11.75 8.20
C LYS A 278 17.07 11.13 7.03
N PHE A 279 16.38 10.50 6.08
CA PHE A 279 17.00 9.93 4.89
C PHE A 279 17.68 11.02 4.07
N TRP A 280 17.00 12.14 3.83
CA TRP A 280 17.54 13.33 3.15
C TRP A 280 18.82 13.86 3.81
N ARG A 281 18.85 13.87 5.14
CA ARG A 281 20.01 14.30 5.94
C ARG A 281 21.23 13.37 5.87
N LEU A 282 21.14 12.19 5.26
CA LEU A 282 22.34 11.40 4.95
C LEU A 282 23.19 12.08 3.86
N PHE A 283 22.55 12.88 3.01
CA PHE A 283 23.18 13.55 1.87
C PHE A 283 23.51 15.01 2.15
N HIS A 284 22.98 15.60 3.23
CA HIS A 284 23.04 17.03 3.50
C HIS A 284 23.50 17.32 4.93
N ASN A 285 24.25 18.41 5.10
CA ASN A 285 24.66 18.93 6.40
C ASN A 285 23.50 19.63 7.17
N ALA A 286 23.81 20.25 8.31
CA ALA A 286 22.80 20.91 9.15
C ALA A 286 22.20 22.16 8.48
N GLU A 287 22.96 22.80 7.60
CA GLU A 287 22.60 23.95 6.77
C GLU A 287 21.83 23.55 5.50
N ASN A 288 21.57 22.25 5.32
CA ASN A 288 20.89 21.68 4.16
C ASN A 288 21.67 21.84 2.85
N GLU A 289 23.00 21.87 2.93
CA GLU A 289 23.91 21.84 1.78
C GLU A 289 24.36 20.40 1.53
N LEU A 290 24.52 20.03 0.26
CA LEU A 290 24.95 18.69 -0.15
C LEU A 290 26.35 18.41 0.41
N GLU A 291 26.49 17.34 1.19
CA GLU A 291 27.75 16.89 1.79
C GLU A 291 27.97 15.43 1.40
N LEU A 292 28.77 15.21 0.35
CA LEU A 292 29.12 13.89 -0.14
C LEU A 292 30.63 13.69 -0.14
N SER A 293 31.07 12.48 0.19
CA SER A 293 32.47 12.08 0.18
C SER A 293 32.70 10.94 -0.81
N ASP A 294 33.77 11.03 -1.60
CA ASP A 294 34.27 9.95 -2.45
C ASP A 294 35.29 9.04 -1.71
N ALA A 295 35.37 9.15 -0.37
CA ALA A 295 36.20 8.26 0.43
C ALA A 295 35.71 6.81 0.38
N GLU A 296 36.64 5.86 0.50
CA GLU A 296 36.32 4.44 0.58
C GLU A 296 35.39 4.13 1.76
N PRO A 297 34.28 3.39 1.54
CA PRO A 297 33.40 2.99 2.62
C PRO A 297 34.07 2.05 3.63
N SER A 298 33.71 2.22 4.89
CA SER A 298 34.05 1.27 5.95
C SER A 298 33.33 -0.06 5.78
N LYS A 299 33.86 -1.11 6.42
CA LYS A 299 33.22 -2.44 6.44
C LYS A 299 31.81 -2.40 7.04
N ASP A 300 31.59 -1.58 8.06
CA ASP A 300 30.28 -1.45 8.70
C ASP A 300 29.26 -0.76 7.78
N GLU A 301 29.65 0.32 7.08
CA GLU A 301 28.80 0.99 6.09
C GLU A 301 28.41 0.02 4.94
N LEU A 302 29.37 -0.76 4.42
CA LEU A 302 29.11 -1.77 3.39
C LEU A 302 28.18 -2.86 3.89
N LYS A 303 28.37 -3.34 5.12
CA LYS A 303 27.50 -4.34 5.74
C LYS A 303 26.06 -3.84 5.86
N VAL A 304 25.86 -2.59 6.31
CA VAL A 304 24.52 -1.97 6.39
C VAL A 304 23.86 -1.91 5.01
N LEU A 305 24.58 -1.43 4.00
CA LEU A 305 24.08 -1.37 2.63
C LEU A 305 23.69 -2.75 2.09
N HIS A 306 24.61 -3.71 2.11
CA HIS A 306 24.38 -5.03 1.53
C HIS A 306 23.30 -5.83 2.26
N LYS A 307 23.18 -5.68 3.59
CA LYS A 307 22.07 -6.23 4.38
C LYS A 307 20.74 -5.65 3.92
N THR A 308 20.72 -4.35 3.67
CA THR A 308 19.54 -3.62 3.18
C THR A 308 19.15 -4.07 1.77
N ILE A 309 20.11 -4.15 0.83
CA ILE A 309 19.87 -4.65 -0.54
C ILE A 309 19.26 -6.06 -0.51
N LYS A 310 19.86 -6.98 0.25
CA LYS A 310 19.37 -8.36 0.39
C LYS A 310 17.94 -8.39 0.93
N LYS A 311 17.69 -7.67 2.03
CA LYS A 311 16.37 -7.64 2.66
C LYS A 311 15.29 -7.08 1.74
N LEU A 312 15.58 -5.97 1.04
CA LEU A 312 14.62 -5.33 0.14
C LEU A 312 14.31 -6.20 -1.08
N ARG A 313 15.33 -6.85 -1.67
CA ARG A 313 15.12 -7.81 -2.76
C ARG A 313 14.20 -8.94 -2.31
N GLU A 314 14.47 -9.56 -1.17
CA GLU A 314 13.65 -10.64 -0.63
C GLU A 314 12.22 -10.18 -0.29
N ASP A 315 12.06 -8.96 0.22
CA ASP A 315 10.75 -8.41 0.59
C ASP A 315 9.90 -8.07 -0.63
N ILE A 316 10.49 -7.48 -1.68
CA ILE A 316 9.78 -7.15 -2.91
C ILE A 316 9.25 -8.42 -3.59
N GLU A 317 10.09 -9.46 -3.70
CA GLU A 317 9.69 -10.76 -4.26
C GLU A 317 8.58 -11.45 -3.46
N ARG A 318 8.54 -11.20 -2.14
CA ARG A 318 7.51 -11.73 -1.22
C ARG A 318 6.34 -10.79 -1.00
N PHE A 319 6.33 -9.61 -1.61
CA PHE A 319 5.29 -8.58 -1.43
C PHE A 319 5.18 -8.07 0.03
N SER A 320 6.27 -8.14 0.79
CA SER A 320 6.38 -7.70 2.19
C SER A 320 6.84 -6.24 2.28
N PHE A 321 6.12 -5.33 1.61
CA PHE A 321 6.54 -3.93 1.46
C PHE A 321 6.68 -3.18 2.80
N ASN A 322 5.88 -3.54 3.80
CA ASN A 322 5.93 -2.93 5.13
C ASN A 322 7.26 -3.17 5.85
N THR A 323 7.80 -4.38 5.73
CA THR A 323 9.12 -4.68 6.29
C THR A 323 10.25 -4.07 5.47
N GLY A 324 10.02 -3.78 4.18
CA GLY A 324 10.94 -3.02 3.34
C GLY A 324 11.09 -1.58 3.83
N VAL A 325 9.99 -0.88 4.11
CA VAL A 325 10.04 0.47 4.71
C VAL A 325 10.75 0.45 6.08
N SER A 326 10.51 -0.59 6.87
CA SER A 326 11.19 -0.77 8.16
C SER A 326 12.70 -0.96 8.00
N ALA A 327 13.12 -1.69 6.96
CA ALA A 327 14.53 -1.87 6.63
C ALA A 327 15.21 -0.56 6.23
N PHE A 328 14.54 0.32 5.47
CA PHE A 328 15.06 1.66 5.19
C PHE A 328 15.23 2.49 6.47
N MET A 329 14.24 2.49 7.37
CA MET A 329 14.34 3.22 8.63
C MET A 329 15.53 2.75 9.47
N ILE A 330 15.76 1.45 9.54
CA ILE A 330 16.92 0.85 10.25
C ILE A 330 18.22 1.28 9.56
N CYS A 331 18.31 1.09 8.24
CA CYS A 331 19.47 1.48 7.44
C CYS A 331 19.85 2.95 7.63
N THR A 332 18.86 3.86 7.55
CA THR A 332 19.09 5.30 7.75
C THR A 332 19.61 5.62 9.14
N ASN A 333 19.09 4.99 10.19
CA ASN A 333 19.59 5.21 11.54
C ASN A 333 21.03 4.65 11.70
N GLU A 334 21.29 3.42 11.24
CA GLU A 334 22.62 2.80 11.28
C GLU A 334 23.67 3.64 10.52
N LEU A 335 23.34 4.13 9.32
CA LEU A 335 24.23 5.01 8.54
C LEU A 335 24.41 6.40 9.19
N SER A 336 23.37 6.93 9.84
CA SER A 336 23.47 8.19 10.59
C SER A 336 24.41 8.06 11.79
N ASP A 337 24.33 6.95 12.52
CA ASP A 337 25.20 6.66 13.67
C ASP A 337 26.66 6.49 13.23
N LEU A 338 26.88 5.91 12.03
CA LEU A 338 28.19 5.80 11.39
C LEU A 338 28.69 7.11 10.76
N LYS A 339 27.87 8.18 10.75
CA LYS A 339 28.15 9.45 10.06
C LYS A 339 28.54 9.22 8.60
N CYS A 340 27.79 8.35 7.93
CA CYS A 340 28.01 8.02 6.54
C CYS A 340 27.52 9.14 5.63
N ASN A 341 28.41 9.60 4.74
CA ASN A 341 28.11 10.53 3.65
C ASN A 341 28.80 10.07 2.34
N LYS A 342 29.12 8.77 2.23
CA LYS A 342 29.95 8.24 1.14
C LYS A 342 29.10 7.98 -0.09
N ARG A 343 29.49 8.51 -1.24
CA ARG A 343 28.80 8.32 -2.53
C ARG A 343 28.58 6.84 -2.84
N ALA A 344 29.61 6.01 -2.65
CA ALA A 344 29.56 4.58 -2.91
C ALA A 344 28.50 3.81 -2.08
N ILE A 345 27.97 4.42 -1.01
CA ILE A 345 26.89 3.85 -0.18
C ILE A 345 25.55 4.47 -0.52
N LEU A 346 25.51 5.80 -0.63
CA LEU A 346 24.28 6.56 -0.77
C LEU A 346 23.68 6.50 -2.18
N GLU A 347 24.52 6.35 -3.22
CA GLU A 347 24.05 6.21 -4.60
C GLU A 347 23.26 4.91 -4.80
N PRO A 348 23.75 3.71 -4.43
CA PRO A 348 22.93 2.49 -4.45
C PRO A 348 21.66 2.60 -3.59
N LEU A 349 21.74 3.25 -2.43
CA LEU A 349 20.58 3.44 -1.55
C LEU A 349 19.48 4.31 -2.19
N THR A 350 19.88 5.28 -3.02
CA THR A 350 18.96 6.11 -3.82
C THR A 350 18.19 5.27 -4.83
N VAL A 351 18.86 4.34 -5.52
CA VAL A 351 18.20 3.40 -6.44
C VAL A 351 17.24 2.48 -5.69
N LEU A 352 17.61 2.00 -4.49
CA LEU A 352 16.77 1.10 -3.70
C LEU A 352 15.46 1.75 -3.24
N ILE A 353 15.47 3.04 -2.86
CA ILE A 353 14.27 3.71 -2.35
C ILE A 353 13.32 4.18 -3.45
N ALA A 354 13.79 4.29 -4.70
CA ALA A 354 13.02 4.81 -5.83
C ALA A 354 11.63 4.14 -6.05
N PRO A 355 11.45 2.81 -5.92
CA PRO A 355 10.12 2.20 -6.03
C PRO A 355 9.12 2.69 -4.98
N TYR A 356 9.62 3.09 -3.80
CA TYR A 356 8.81 3.54 -2.67
C TYR A 356 8.60 5.07 -2.68
N ALA A 357 9.68 5.83 -2.84
CA ALA A 357 9.72 7.29 -2.81
C ALA A 357 10.43 7.84 -4.07
N PRO A 358 9.79 7.78 -5.25
CA PRO A 358 10.43 8.11 -6.51
C PRO A 358 10.83 9.59 -6.64
N HIS A 359 10.09 10.52 -6.06
CA HIS A 359 10.39 11.95 -6.22
C HIS A 359 11.65 12.34 -5.42
N LEU A 360 11.75 11.85 -4.19
CA LEU A 360 12.93 11.93 -3.34
C LEU A 360 14.14 11.28 -4.02
N ALA A 361 13.95 10.09 -4.59
CA ALA A 361 15.02 9.37 -5.26
C ALA A 361 15.53 10.10 -6.50
N GLU A 362 14.66 10.65 -7.34
CA GLU A 362 15.06 11.42 -8.51
C GLU A 362 15.82 12.69 -8.14
N GLU A 363 15.34 13.43 -7.14
CA GLU A 363 16.02 14.63 -6.68
C GLU A 363 17.44 14.30 -6.17
N LEU A 364 17.57 13.25 -5.35
CA LEU A 364 18.85 12.78 -4.85
C LEU A 364 19.76 12.24 -5.97
N TRP A 365 19.19 11.56 -6.97
CA TRP A 365 19.91 11.05 -8.13
C TRP A 365 20.51 12.20 -8.96
N SER A 366 19.73 13.25 -9.18
CA SER A 366 20.22 14.47 -9.83
C SER A 366 21.29 15.19 -9.00
N LEU A 367 21.10 15.30 -7.68
CA LEU A 367 22.10 15.88 -6.76
C LEU A 367 23.40 15.08 -6.68
N LEU A 368 23.33 13.76 -6.90
CA LEU A 368 24.51 12.91 -7.08
C LEU A 368 25.25 13.22 -8.39
N GLY A 369 24.68 13.99 -9.31
CA GLY A 369 25.32 14.45 -10.55
C GLY A 369 24.91 13.65 -11.79
N HIS A 370 23.90 12.79 -11.69
CA HIS A 370 23.37 12.05 -12.83
C HIS A 370 22.44 12.93 -13.67
N THR A 371 22.38 12.65 -14.96
CA THR A 371 21.56 13.39 -15.95
C THR A 371 20.43 12.57 -16.55
N ASP A 372 20.43 11.27 -16.29
CA ASP A 372 19.34 10.34 -16.58
C ASP A 372 18.43 10.18 -15.36
N SER A 373 17.39 9.35 -15.52
CA SER A 373 16.43 9.05 -14.46
C SER A 373 16.92 7.88 -13.60
N VAL A 374 16.69 7.97 -12.29
CA VAL A 374 16.95 6.84 -11.37
C VAL A 374 16.16 5.58 -11.75
N VAL A 375 15.06 5.72 -12.49
CA VAL A 375 14.22 4.60 -12.96
C VAL A 375 14.96 3.70 -13.94
N ASP A 376 15.91 4.25 -14.70
CA ASP A 376 16.73 3.50 -15.65
C ASP A 376 17.99 2.90 -14.98
N ALA A 377 18.26 3.25 -13.72
CA ALA A 377 19.42 2.77 -12.99
C ALA A 377 19.37 1.26 -12.75
N LYS A 378 20.54 0.61 -12.84
CA LYS A 378 20.65 -0.83 -12.56
C LYS A 378 20.36 -1.09 -11.08
N TYR A 379 19.42 -2.00 -10.80
CA TYR A 379 19.12 -2.40 -9.43
C TYR A 379 20.38 -2.97 -8.72
N PRO A 380 20.74 -2.48 -7.52
CA PRO A 380 21.95 -2.92 -6.83
C PRO A 380 21.95 -4.40 -6.47
N GLU A 381 23.12 -5.03 -6.55
CA GLU A 381 23.34 -6.41 -6.13
C GLU A 381 24.03 -6.46 -4.76
N TYR A 382 23.61 -7.39 -3.90
CA TYR A 382 24.27 -7.57 -2.62
C TYR A 382 25.45 -8.54 -2.74
N ASN A 383 26.49 -8.34 -1.93
CA ASN A 383 27.64 -9.23 -1.84
C ASN A 383 27.63 -9.92 -0.46
N GLU A 384 27.49 -11.26 -0.47
CA GLU A 384 27.42 -12.10 0.75
C GLU A 384 28.67 -11.99 1.63
N GLU A 385 29.83 -11.61 1.08
CA GLU A 385 31.06 -11.46 1.86
C GLU A 385 30.95 -10.36 2.94
N TYR A 386 30.22 -9.28 2.66
CA TYR A 386 30.00 -8.21 3.64
C TYR A 386 28.96 -8.57 4.71
N LEU A 387 28.21 -9.67 4.50
CA LEU A 387 27.20 -10.15 5.46
C LEU A 387 27.77 -11.15 6.47
N LYS A 388 29.02 -11.59 6.27
CA LYS A 388 29.70 -12.48 7.21
C LYS A 388 29.98 -11.74 8.52
N GLU A 389 29.31 -12.16 9.57
CA GLU A 389 29.64 -11.73 10.93
C GLU A 389 31.03 -12.22 11.30
N SER A 390 31.94 -11.31 11.66
CA SER A 390 33.25 -11.69 12.22
C SER A 390 33.13 -12.06 13.70
N ASN A 391 32.16 -11.47 14.41
CA ASN A 391 31.92 -11.67 15.83
C ASN A 391 30.46 -12.03 16.09
N PHE A 392 30.19 -12.85 17.11
CA PHE A 392 28.87 -13.17 17.63
C PHE A 392 28.75 -12.68 19.06
N SER A 393 27.69 -11.91 19.34
CA SER A 393 27.36 -11.43 20.68
C SER A 393 26.70 -12.55 21.50
N TYR A 394 27.51 -13.35 22.19
CA TYR A 394 27.05 -14.47 22.99
C TYR A 394 26.32 -13.97 24.24
N PRO A 395 25.02 -14.28 24.42
CA PRO A 395 24.39 -14.11 25.72
C PRO A 395 24.99 -15.11 26.71
N VAL A 396 25.52 -14.61 27.82
CA VAL A 396 26.12 -15.42 28.88
C VAL A 396 25.12 -15.53 30.02
N SER A 397 24.79 -16.77 30.38
CA SER A 397 23.87 -17.12 31.45
C SER A 397 24.57 -17.85 32.58
N PHE A 398 24.10 -17.65 33.81
CA PHE A 398 24.53 -18.39 34.99
C PHE A 398 23.33 -19.10 35.61
N ASN A 399 23.40 -20.43 35.74
CA ASN A 399 22.27 -21.27 36.19
C ASN A 399 20.97 -20.95 35.43
N GLY A 400 21.05 -20.74 34.12
CA GLY A 400 19.91 -20.50 33.23
C GLY A 400 19.40 -19.05 33.17
N LYS A 401 19.99 -18.10 33.92
CA LYS A 401 19.61 -16.67 33.86
C LYS A 401 20.67 -15.86 33.12
N MET A 402 20.29 -15.17 32.04
CA MET A 402 21.17 -14.29 31.26
C MET A 402 21.65 -13.11 32.11
N ARG A 403 22.95 -12.83 32.07
CA ARG A 403 23.61 -11.80 32.90
C ARG A 403 24.25 -10.69 32.09
N PHE A 404 24.90 -11.04 30.98
CA PHE A 404 25.54 -10.08 30.09
C PHE A 404 25.73 -10.71 28.70
N LYS A 405 26.26 -9.94 27.76
CA LYS A 405 26.67 -10.41 26.44
C LYS A 405 28.16 -10.18 26.26
N ILE A 406 28.84 -11.07 25.55
CA ILE A 406 30.24 -10.92 25.17
C ILE A 406 30.38 -11.15 23.66
N ASP A 407 31.09 -10.26 22.97
CA ASP A 407 31.35 -10.39 21.54
C ASP A 407 32.60 -11.23 21.32
N LEU A 408 32.45 -12.38 20.65
CA LEU A 408 33.53 -13.32 20.37
C LEU A 408 33.57 -13.69 18.88
N PRO A 409 34.74 -13.93 18.27
CA PRO A 409 34.85 -14.35 16.88
C PRO A 409 33.98 -15.57 16.55
N VAL A 410 33.32 -15.55 15.38
CA VAL A 410 32.40 -16.63 14.97
C VAL A 410 33.07 -17.98 14.72
N ASP A 411 34.37 -17.95 14.45
CA ASP A 411 35.26 -19.08 14.21
C ASP A 411 35.99 -19.54 15.49
N MET A 412 35.81 -18.84 16.62
CA MET A 412 36.40 -19.19 17.89
C MET A 412 35.93 -20.58 18.35
N GLY A 413 36.90 -21.43 18.71
CA GLY A 413 36.62 -22.80 19.13
C GLY A 413 35.81 -22.84 20.43
N LYS A 414 35.04 -23.92 20.64
CA LYS A 414 34.20 -24.06 21.84
C LYS A 414 34.98 -23.85 23.14
N GLU A 415 36.16 -24.45 23.26
CA GLU A 415 37.01 -24.32 24.46
C GLU A 415 37.55 -22.91 24.66
N GLU A 416 37.80 -22.18 23.57
CA GLU A 416 38.27 -20.79 23.63
C GLU A 416 37.14 -19.85 24.05
N VAL A 417 35.91 -20.10 23.58
CA VAL A 417 34.70 -19.41 24.05
C VAL A 417 34.50 -19.65 25.55
N GLU A 418 34.66 -20.88 26.03
CA GLU A 418 34.58 -21.19 27.46
C GLU A 418 35.60 -20.39 28.28
N LYS A 419 36.87 -20.37 27.83
CA LYS A 419 37.93 -19.59 28.48
C LYS A 419 37.64 -18.09 28.47
N ALA A 420 37.21 -17.54 27.34
CA ALA A 420 36.91 -16.12 27.22
C ALA A 420 35.75 -15.70 28.15
N VAL A 421 34.70 -16.52 28.23
CA VAL A 421 33.56 -16.27 29.12
C VAL A 421 33.97 -16.34 30.60
N LEU A 422 34.83 -17.28 31.00
CA LEU A 422 35.32 -17.37 32.37
C LEU A 422 36.27 -16.22 32.73
N ALA A 423 37.05 -15.73 31.77
CA ALA A 423 37.99 -14.63 31.96
C ALA A 423 37.33 -13.24 31.95
N ALA A 424 36.09 -13.13 31.47
CA ALA A 424 35.36 -11.87 31.44
C ALA A 424 35.21 -11.25 32.85
N GLU A 425 35.39 -9.93 32.95
CA GLU A 425 35.28 -9.21 34.22
C GLU A 425 33.86 -9.35 34.80
N GLU A 426 32.84 -9.29 33.94
CA GLU A 426 31.43 -9.41 34.30
C GLU A 426 31.07 -10.80 34.85
N SER A 427 31.85 -11.83 34.51
CA SER A 427 31.72 -13.19 35.04
C SER A 427 32.22 -13.32 36.46
N GLN A 428 33.21 -12.52 36.90
CA GLN A 428 33.88 -12.72 38.18
C GLN A 428 32.92 -12.67 39.36
N ARG A 429 32.02 -11.68 39.40
CA ARG A 429 30.96 -11.56 40.43
C ARG A 429 30.00 -12.76 40.50
N TRP A 430 29.87 -13.53 39.41
CA TRP A 430 28.99 -14.69 39.37
C TRP A 430 29.71 -15.99 39.72
N LEU A 431 31.04 -15.99 39.59
CA LEU A 431 31.96 -17.07 39.93
C LEU A 431 32.47 -17.00 41.38
N GLU A 432 32.47 -15.81 41.99
CA GLU A 432 32.98 -15.58 43.33
C GLU A 432 32.35 -16.54 44.37
N GLY A 433 33.21 -17.29 45.07
CA GLY A 433 32.82 -18.25 46.10
C GLY A 433 32.07 -19.49 45.59
N LYS A 434 32.04 -19.75 44.27
CA LYS A 434 31.31 -20.89 43.66
C LYS A 434 32.21 -21.75 42.80
N THR A 435 31.87 -23.03 42.68
CA THR A 435 32.56 -23.94 41.77
C THR A 435 31.82 -24.04 40.44
N VAL A 436 32.55 -23.97 39.33
CA VAL A 436 32.01 -24.22 38.00
C VAL A 436 31.84 -25.72 37.82
N ARG A 437 30.59 -26.18 37.73
CA ARG A 437 30.27 -27.60 37.56
C ARG A 437 30.23 -28.02 36.09
N LYS A 438 29.74 -27.13 35.22
CA LYS A 438 29.59 -27.41 33.79
C LYS A 438 29.47 -26.11 33.01
N ILE A 439 30.05 -26.05 31.80
CA ILE A 439 29.80 -24.99 30.84
C ILE A 439 29.12 -25.58 29.62
N ILE A 440 28.07 -24.92 29.16
CA ILE A 440 27.29 -25.31 27.99
C ILE A 440 27.42 -24.19 26.97
N VAL A 441 28.27 -24.40 25.98
CA VAL A 441 28.34 -23.53 24.81
C VAL A 441 27.51 -24.15 23.70
N VAL A 442 26.50 -23.40 23.25
CA VAL A 442 25.80 -23.67 21.99
C VAL A 442 26.31 -22.64 20.98
N PRO A 443 27.16 -23.04 20.02
CA PRO A 443 27.77 -22.14 19.06
C PRO A 443 26.72 -21.24 18.38
N LYS A 444 27.05 -19.95 18.24
CA LYS A 444 26.19 -18.92 17.65
C LYS A 444 24.79 -18.84 18.28
N ARG A 445 24.67 -19.16 19.57
CA ARG A 445 23.38 -19.09 20.28
C ARG A 445 23.49 -18.61 21.72
N ILE A 446 24.18 -19.35 22.60
CA ILE A 446 24.23 -19.03 24.04
C ILE A 446 25.40 -19.73 24.74
N VAL A 447 25.92 -19.10 25.80
CA VAL A 447 26.79 -19.76 26.78
C VAL A 447 26.08 -19.80 28.13
N ASN A 448 26.00 -20.98 28.75
CA ASN A 448 25.46 -21.13 30.10
C ASN A 448 26.48 -21.78 31.03
N VAL A 449 26.84 -21.07 32.09
CA VAL A 449 27.76 -21.51 33.14
C VAL A 449 26.94 -22.01 34.32
N VAL A 450 27.11 -23.29 34.65
CA VAL A 450 26.47 -23.92 35.81
C VAL A 450 27.42 -23.81 37.00
N VAL A 451 27.01 -23.05 38.02
CA VAL A 451 27.80 -22.77 39.22
C VAL A 451 27.06 -23.23 40.47
N GLY A 452 27.81 -23.72 41.47
CA GLY A 452 27.29 -23.99 42.81
C GLY A 452 28.26 -24.74 43.68
#